data_AF-A0A7I8V790-F1
#
_entry.id   AF-A0A7I8V790-F1
#
_cell.length_a   1.000
_cell.length_b   1.000
_cell.length_c   1.000
_cell.angle_alpha   90.00
_cell.angle_beta   90.00
_cell.angle_gamma   90.00
#
_symmetry.space_group_name_H-M   'P 1'
#
loop_
_entity.id
_entity.type
_entity.pdbx_description
1 polymer ?
#
loop_
_entity_poly.entity_id
_entity_poly.type
_entity_poly.pdbx_seq_one_letter_code
_entity_poly.pdbx_strand_id
1 'polypeptide(L)'
;MLTSAQASCQLRIGFSASLFGFYRDENGDPLTPRNETTGKPNWNRQLSVHQWSNKVIRQATYNNWRVRKGVIQKTVHLVVTPNVVREVRKHFNCTSLEGAELENQGGSGTALTHWEKRIFEHEAMTGTYTQNPIISSITLALMDDTGWYKADYSMSRDLRWGKNLGCQFATQSCLSWMLNKQQKNESLDPFCNIPPGKQVVTKCDEDKKSVVMCNMVKYKQPLIDDFQNFLSIPGIKNSDVKYYGSSASLSDFCPFFQEFEWKTNGKFLRTSVCSFPENQLGKVNNFLLETYGKESRCFENLRYTPWYTLNCKNRSKFTLPHVGSACYKYECDPDNGLLVTVGKEKIKCSRKGEVVEISSIVDNWLHKGNIICPDCLDMCPKAFCPLQQTFTPISKTEDNLTTCKDIQWAESGRYENDLGPQNYRGPIYCAEELSRRLIDKNLRILDVAAGTGFLGKELAKLGHKNIDALEPSIGMIKMLKRLATYTRVYSDQIDETEILSIEAGE
;
A
#
# COMPACT_ATOMS: atom_id res chain seq x y z
N MET A 1 11.62 8.92 -22.66
CA MET A 1 11.23 9.66 -23.89
C MET A 1 9.92 10.43 -23.71
N LEU A 2 8.85 9.85 -23.13
CA LEU A 2 7.60 10.59 -22.85
C LEU A 2 7.78 11.73 -21.82
N THR A 3 8.65 11.58 -20.82
CA THR A 3 8.82 12.53 -19.71
C THR A 3 9.66 13.77 -20.06
N SER A 4 10.73 13.61 -20.83
CA SER A 4 11.48 14.76 -21.38
C SER A 4 10.61 15.55 -22.37
N ALA A 5 9.74 14.87 -23.12
CA ALA A 5 8.77 15.50 -24.03
C ALA A 5 7.64 16.21 -23.26
N GLN A 6 7.14 15.64 -22.16
CA GLN A 6 6.17 16.31 -21.29
C GLN A 6 6.80 17.54 -20.63
N ALA A 7 7.90 17.42 -19.87
CA ALA A 7 8.57 18.56 -19.24
C ALA A 7 9.01 19.67 -20.22
N SER A 8 9.40 19.31 -21.46
CA SER A 8 9.72 20.30 -22.50
C SER A 8 8.48 20.91 -23.17
N CYS A 9 7.32 20.25 -23.15
CA CYS A 9 6.03 20.82 -23.55
C CYS A 9 5.49 21.78 -22.49
N GLN A 10 5.74 21.50 -21.20
CA GLN A 10 5.32 22.30 -20.04
C GLN A 10 5.85 23.74 -20.08
N LEU A 11 7.14 23.90 -20.35
CA LEU A 11 7.79 25.20 -20.56
C LEU A 11 7.14 26.01 -21.70
N ARG A 12 6.55 25.32 -22.69
CA ARG A 12 5.94 25.93 -23.87
C ARG A 12 4.46 26.29 -23.69
N ILE A 13 3.82 25.86 -22.59
CA ILE A 13 2.40 26.11 -22.29
C ILE A 13 2.16 27.08 -21.13
N GLY A 14 3.17 27.88 -20.75
CA GLY A 14 2.98 28.98 -19.80
C GLY A 14 3.36 28.71 -18.36
N PHE A 15 3.71 27.48 -17.97
CA PHE A 15 4.30 27.23 -16.66
C PHE A 15 5.83 27.41 -16.73
N SER A 16 6.29 28.65 -16.61
CA SER A 16 7.72 28.98 -16.58
C SER A 16 7.95 30.34 -15.91
N ALA A 17 9.06 30.45 -15.18
CA ALA A 17 9.56 31.72 -14.63
C ALA A 17 9.64 32.84 -15.68
N SER A 18 9.91 32.50 -16.94
CA SER A 18 9.99 33.45 -18.05
C SER A 18 8.62 33.99 -18.51
N LEU A 19 7.53 33.31 -18.15
CA LEU A 19 6.18 33.53 -18.67
C LEU A 19 5.19 34.07 -17.63
N PHE A 20 5.45 33.93 -16.33
CA PHE A 20 4.55 34.43 -15.27
C PHE A 20 4.25 35.92 -15.38
N GLY A 21 5.24 36.72 -15.77
CA GLY A 21 5.03 38.14 -16.00
C GLY A 21 3.96 38.42 -17.07
N PHE A 22 3.72 37.49 -17.99
CA PHE A 22 2.80 37.67 -19.11
C PHE A 22 1.35 37.25 -18.84
N TYR A 23 1.04 36.73 -17.65
CA TYR A 23 -0.31 36.27 -17.33
C TYR A 23 -1.34 37.40 -17.41
N ARG A 24 -2.59 37.03 -17.69
CA ARG A 24 -3.74 37.91 -17.85
C ARG A 24 -4.89 37.41 -17.00
N ASP A 25 -5.77 38.32 -16.58
CA ASP A 25 -7.01 37.94 -15.91
C ASP A 25 -8.07 37.44 -16.91
N GLU A 26 -9.25 37.12 -16.39
CA GLU A 26 -10.38 36.62 -17.17
C GLU A 26 -10.90 37.60 -18.23
N ASN A 27 -10.64 38.90 -18.09
CA ASN A 27 -10.99 39.93 -19.07
C ASN A 27 -9.89 40.13 -20.12
N GLY A 28 -8.76 39.43 -19.97
CA GLY A 28 -7.58 39.56 -20.81
C GLY A 28 -6.65 40.70 -20.38
N ASP A 29 -6.89 41.35 -19.24
CA ASP A 29 -6.06 42.45 -18.76
C ASP A 29 -4.76 41.92 -18.13
N PRO A 30 -3.60 42.56 -18.36
CA PRO A 30 -2.33 42.14 -17.75
C PRO A 30 -2.37 42.11 -16.21
N LEU A 31 -2.05 40.95 -15.62
CA LEU A 31 -1.86 40.84 -14.17
C LEU A 31 -0.57 41.53 -13.69
N THR A 32 0.36 41.78 -14.61
CA THR A 32 1.62 42.48 -14.35
C THR A 32 1.71 43.75 -15.21
N PRO A 33 2.12 44.90 -14.63
CA PRO A 33 2.33 46.13 -15.38
C PRO A 33 3.22 45.94 -16.62
N ARG A 34 2.81 46.54 -17.73
CA ARG A 34 3.57 46.53 -18.99
C ARG A 34 4.35 47.83 -19.12
N ASN A 35 5.57 47.75 -19.63
CA ASN A 35 6.30 48.92 -20.09
C ASN A 35 5.59 49.50 -21.32
N GLU A 36 5.30 50.79 -21.30
CA GLU A 36 4.48 51.47 -22.32
C GLU A 36 5.09 51.40 -23.73
N THR A 37 6.43 51.38 -23.83
CA THR A 37 7.13 51.34 -25.12
C THR A 37 7.21 49.94 -25.70
N THR A 38 7.48 48.93 -24.86
CA THR A 38 7.76 47.56 -25.32
C THR A 38 6.55 46.63 -25.24
N GLY A 39 5.51 46.99 -24.47
CA GLY A 39 4.36 46.14 -24.18
C GLY A 39 4.66 44.92 -23.31
N LYS A 40 5.90 44.79 -22.79
CA LYS A 40 6.36 43.63 -22.00
C LYS A 40 6.50 43.99 -20.51
N PRO A 41 6.47 43.01 -19.58
CA PRO A 41 6.91 43.26 -18.22
C PRO A 41 8.36 43.73 -18.16
N ASN A 42 8.69 44.47 -17.10
CA ASN A 42 10.06 44.87 -16.82
C ASN A 42 10.98 43.65 -16.72
N TRP A 43 12.23 43.81 -17.16
CA TRP A 43 13.22 42.75 -17.11
C TRP A 43 13.89 42.68 -15.74
N ASN A 44 13.85 41.52 -15.08
CA ASN A 44 14.60 41.26 -13.86
C ASN A 44 15.98 40.68 -14.22
N ARG A 45 17.04 41.48 -14.04
CA ARG A 45 18.42 41.08 -14.36
C ARG A 45 18.97 39.98 -13.44
N GLN A 46 18.53 39.92 -12.19
CA GLN A 46 19.00 38.93 -11.21
C GLN A 46 18.48 37.53 -11.56
N LEU A 47 17.21 37.44 -11.93
CA LEU A 47 16.56 36.19 -12.30
C LEU A 47 16.68 35.87 -13.80
N SER A 48 17.10 36.83 -14.62
CA SER A 48 17.14 36.73 -16.08
C SER A 48 15.78 36.33 -16.69
N VAL A 49 14.71 36.95 -16.19
CA VAL A 49 13.31 36.72 -16.63
C VAL A 49 12.52 38.02 -16.64
N HIS A 50 11.35 38.00 -17.29
CA HIS A 50 10.38 39.07 -17.16
C HIS A 50 9.74 39.05 -15.77
N GLN A 51 9.84 40.17 -15.05
CA GLN A 51 9.33 40.33 -13.70
C GLN A 51 7.82 40.13 -13.68
N TRP A 52 7.33 39.28 -12.78
CA TRP A 52 5.91 39.13 -12.45
C TRP A 52 5.48 40.07 -11.32
N SER A 53 4.17 40.29 -11.18
CA SER A 53 3.60 41.03 -10.05
C SER A 53 3.22 40.10 -8.88
N ASN A 54 2.93 40.72 -7.74
CA ASN A 54 2.39 40.05 -6.54
C ASN A 54 0.96 39.49 -6.73
N LYS A 55 0.32 39.73 -7.89
CA LYS A 55 -0.95 39.07 -8.26
C LYS A 55 -0.73 37.68 -8.87
N VAL A 56 0.47 37.40 -9.37
CA VAL A 56 0.81 36.12 -10.01
C VAL A 56 1.60 35.25 -9.06
N ILE A 57 2.74 35.75 -8.59
CA ILE A 57 3.59 35.06 -7.61
C ILE A 57 3.88 35.96 -6.44
N ARG A 58 3.74 35.41 -5.23
CA ARG A 58 4.04 36.08 -3.98
C ARG A 58 5.01 35.25 -3.15
N GLN A 59 5.96 35.92 -2.52
CA GLN A 59 6.83 35.28 -1.54
C GLN A 59 6.10 35.16 -0.20
N ALA A 60 6.21 33.99 0.43
CA ALA A 60 5.64 33.73 1.76
C ALA A 60 6.72 33.15 2.68
N THR A 61 6.59 33.39 3.99
CA THR A 61 7.51 32.89 5.01
C THR A 61 6.78 31.97 5.97
N TYR A 62 7.16 30.71 6.00
CA TYR A 62 6.69 29.74 6.98
C TYR A 62 7.56 29.84 8.24
N ASN A 63 7.00 30.37 9.33
CA ASN A 63 7.74 30.66 10.56
C ASN A 63 8.01 29.44 11.46
N ASN A 64 7.28 28.34 11.25
CA ASN A 64 7.31 27.15 12.11
C ASN A 64 7.90 25.93 11.38
N TRP A 65 8.93 26.14 10.57
CA TRP A 65 9.57 25.07 9.80
C TRP A 65 10.51 24.28 10.68
N ARG A 66 10.11 23.09 11.12
CA ARG A 66 10.91 22.27 12.04
C ARG A 66 11.96 21.45 11.29
N VAL A 67 13.18 21.51 11.79
CA VAL A 67 14.33 20.74 11.33
C VAL A 67 14.98 20.03 12.51
N ARG A 68 15.97 19.17 12.26
CA ARG A 68 16.66 18.44 13.34
C ARG A 68 17.22 19.36 14.44
N LYS A 69 17.76 20.52 14.07
CA LYS A 69 18.41 21.47 14.99
C LYS A 69 17.46 22.48 15.63
N GLY A 70 16.16 22.45 15.35
CA GLY A 70 15.21 23.39 15.92
C GLY A 70 14.12 23.81 14.94
N VAL A 71 13.70 25.07 15.03
CA VAL A 71 12.71 25.67 14.14
C VAL A 71 13.37 26.82 13.40
N ILE A 72 13.16 26.89 12.09
CA ILE A 72 13.67 27.94 11.21
C ILE A 72 12.51 28.62 10.47
N GLN A 73 12.82 29.76 9.85
CA GLN A 73 11.94 30.38 8.88
C GLN A 73 12.27 29.82 7.49
N LYS A 74 11.28 29.30 6.76
CA LYS A 74 11.43 28.88 5.37
C LYS A 74 10.70 29.86 4.45
N THR A 75 11.42 30.44 3.50
CA THR A 75 10.86 31.35 2.51
C THR A 75 10.56 30.60 1.22
N VAL A 76 9.34 30.76 0.70
CA VAL A 76 8.83 30.06 -0.48
C VAL A 76 8.20 31.02 -1.49
N HIS A 77 8.04 30.58 -2.73
CA HIS A 77 7.30 31.31 -3.76
C HIS A 77 5.99 30.61 -4.03
N LEU A 78 4.89 31.35 -3.97
CA LEU A 78 3.55 30.83 -4.18
C LEU A 78 2.97 31.40 -5.47
N VAL A 79 2.36 30.56 -6.31
CA VAL A 79 1.41 31.02 -7.32
C VAL A 79 0.09 31.37 -6.62
N VAL A 80 -0.32 32.62 -6.70
CA VAL A 80 -1.46 33.19 -5.95
C VAL A 80 -2.63 33.59 -6.86
N THR A 81 -2.66 33.07 -8.08
CA THR A 81 -3.72 33.34 -9.04
C THR A 81 -5.05 32.68 -8.63
N PRO A 82 -6.22 33.25 -9.03
CA PRO A 82 -7.50 32.89 -8.44
C PRO A 82 -7.89 31.41 -8.54
N ASN A 83 -7.74 30.79 -9.71
CA ASN A 83 -8.12 29.38 -9.88
C ASN A 83 -7.12 28.44 -9.22
N VAL A 84 -5.83 28.75 -9.27
CA VAL A 84 -4.80 27.97 -8.57
C VAL A 84 -5.10 27.95 -7.08
N VAL A 85 -5.35 29.10 -6.46
CA VAL A 85 -5.72 29.21 -5.04
C VAL A 85 -6.97 28.41 -4.72
N ARG A 86 -8.01 28.50 -5.56
CA ARG A 86 -9.25 27.74 -5.41
C ARG A 86 -8.98 26.23 -5.40
N GLU A 87 -8.21 25.72 -6.35
CA GLU A 87 -7.92 24.28 -6.47
C GLU A 87 -6.98 23.77 -5.38
N VAL A 88 -5.94 24.51 -4.96
CA VAL A 88 -5.07 24.04 -3.88
C VAL A 88 -5.77 24.02 -2.52
N ARG A 89 -6.64 25.00 -2.25
CA ARG A 89 -7.45 25.01 -1.01
C ARG A 89 -8.38 23.81 -0.95
N LYS A 90 -9.02 23.49 -2.09
CA LYS A 90 -9.88 22.32 -2.25
C LYS A 90 -9.08 21.01 -2.10
N HIS A 91 -7.93 20.91 -2.77
CA HIS A 91 -7.07 19.73 -2.76
C HIS A 91 -6.59 19.38 -1.35
N PHE A 92 -5.93 20.33 -0.67
CA PHE A 92 -5.40 20.10 0.67
C PHE A 92 -6.48 20.16 1.78
N ASN A 93 -7.71 20.58 1.47
CA ASN A 93 -8.73 20.93 2.46
C ASN A 93 -8.21 21.97 3.48
N CYS A 94 -7.67 23.08 2.96
CA CYS A 94 -7.08 24.15 3.75
C CYS A 94 -7.53 25.51 3.21
N THR A 95 -8.53 26.13 3.83
CA THR A 95 -9.11 27.40 3.36
C THR A 95 -8.21 28.61 3.53
N SER A 96 -7.24 28.56 4.46
CA SER A 96 -6.29 29.64 4.71
C SER A 96 -5.08 29.63 3.78
N LEU A 97 -4.93 28.61 2.92
CA LEU A 97 -3.77 28.50 2.03
C LEU A 97 -3.73 29.70 1.06
N GLU A 98 -2.56 30.34 0.95
CA GLU A 98 -2.40 31.57 0.17
C GLU A 98 -2.18 31.33 -1.33
N GLY A 99 -1.69 30.16 -1.70
CA GLY A 99 -1.32 29.80 -3.07
C GLY A 99 -0.63 28.44 -3.16
N ALA A 100 -0.22 28.07 -4.36
CA ALA A 100 0.48 26.82 -4.65
C ALA A 100 2.01 27.03 -4.61
N GLU A 101 2.72 26.23 -3.82
CA GLU A 101 4.17 26.34 -3.66
C GLU A 101 4.93 25.92 -4.93
N LEU A 102 5.87 26.76 -5.35
CA LEU A 102 6.80 26.49 -6.43
C LEU A 102 8.09 25.87 -5.88
N GLU A 103 8.64 24.96 -6.67
CA GLU A 103 9.92 24.31 -6.42
C GLU A 103 11.04 25.33 -6.16
N ASN A 104 11.83 25.10 -5.11
CA ASN A 104 12.92 25.98 -4.70
C ASN A 104 14.31 25.33 -4.85
N GLN A 105 14.39 24.07 -5.27
CA GLN A 105 15.62 23.32 -5.51
C GLN A 105 15.83 23.01 -7.02
N GLY A 106 16.95 22.35 -7.36
CA GLY A 106 17.22 21.88 -8.73
C GLY A 106 17.78 22.92 -9.72
N GLY A 107 18.10 24.14 -9.26
CA GLY A 107 18.72 25.19 -10.08
C GLY A 107 17.73 25.94 -10.98
N SER A 108 18.22 26.83 -11.85
CA SER A 108 17.39 27.76 -12.64
C SER A 108 16.45 27.10 -13.65
N GLY A 109 16.76 25.88 -14.10
CA GLY A 109 15.88 25.09 -14.98
C GLY A 109 14.74 24.37 -14.25
N THR A 110 14.77 24.36 -12.92
CA THR A 110 13.84 23.58 -12.09
C THR A 110 13.07 24.49 -11.15
N ALA A 111 13.81 25.26 -10.34
CA ALA A 111 13.25 26.20 -9.38
C ALA A 111 12.34 27.23 -10.08
N LEU A 112 11.26 27.60 -9.41
CA LEU A 112 10.21 28.52 -9.88
C LEU A 112 9.43 28.06 -11.11
N THR A 113 9.79 26.96 -11.77
CA THR A 113 9.17 26.52 -13.02
C THR A 113 8.42 25.19 -12.88
N HIS A 114 8.39 24.65 -11.66
CA HIS A 114 7.70 23.42 -11.33
C HIS A 114 6.97 23.57 -10.00
N TRP A 115 5.98 22.72 -9.77
CA TRP A 115 5.36 22.57 -8.46
C TRP A 115 6.33 21.98 -7.44
N GLU A 116 6.24 22.45 -6.19
CA GLU A 116 7.01 21.92 -5.06
C GLU A 116 6.78 20.41 -4.89
N LYS A 117 7.84 19.63 -5.12
CA LYS A 117 7.72 18.18 -5.18
C LYS A 117 7.29 17.58 -3.84
N ARG A 118 7.68 18.15 -2.71
CA ARG A 118 7.28 17.68 -1.37
C ARG A 118 5.76 17.56 -1.20
N ILE A 119 4.99 18.52 -1.72
CA ILE A 119 3.53 18.58 -1.51
C ILE A 119 2.71 18.22 -2.75
N PHE A 120 3.35 18.07 -3.91
CA PHE A 120 2.69 17.74 -5.18
C PHE A 120 3.30 16.50 -5.87
N GLU A 121 4.02 15.64 -5.18
CA GLU A 121 4.84 14.52 -5.72
C GLU A 121 4.40 13.87 -7.05
N HIS A 122 3.15 13.38 -7.15
CA HIS A 122 2.64 12.69 -8.35
C HIS A 122 2.14 13.63 -9.46
N GLU A 123 2.24 14.94 -9.27
CA GLU A 123 1.88 15.94 -10.27
C GLU A 123 2.94 15.95 -11.37
N ALA A 124 2.49 15.92 -12.63
CA ALA A 124 3.35 15.79 -13.80
C ALA A 124 4.26 17.02 -14.03
N MET A 125 3.96 18.15 -13.40
CA MET A 125 4.68 19.42 -13.43
C MET A 125 5.61 19.58 -12.21
N THR A 126 5.96 18.51 -11.50
CA THR A 126 7.07 18.51 -10.54
C THR A 126 8.43 18.39 -11.26
N GLY A 127 9.50 18.91 -10.65
CA GLY A 127 10.81 19.04 -11.29
C GLY A 127 11.53 17.72 -11.64
N THR A 128 11.06 16.59 -11.11
CA THR A 128 11.60 15.26 -11.43
C THR A 128 10.52 14.20 -11.40
N TYR A 129 10.65 13.23 -12.31
CA TYR A 129 9.79 12.06 -12.37
C TYR A 129 10.20 11.03 -11.30
N THR A 130 9.21 10.51 -10.57
CA THR A 130 9.38 9.42 -9.61
C THR A 130 8.42 8.27 -9.93
N GLN A 131 7.12 8.53 -9.97
CA GLN A 131 6.07 7.52 -10.19
C GLN A 131 4.74 8.18 -10.62
N ASN A 132 3.95 7.45 -11.42
CA ASN A 132 2.55 7.76 -11.76
C ASN A 132 2.23 9.26 -11.95
N PRO A 133 2.81 9.93 -12.95
CA PRO A 133 2.64 11.37 -13.11
C PRO A 133 1.24 11.66 -13.65
N ILE A 134 0.58 12.65 -13.06
CA ILE A 134 -0.78 13.03 -13.42
C ILE A 134 -0.90 14.54 -13.64
N ILE A 135 -1.77 14.94 -14.57
CA ILE A 135 -2.17 16.34 -14.72
C ILE A 135 -3.41 16.55 -13.84
N SER A 136 -3.21 17.29 -12.77
CA SER A 136 -4.25 17.57 -11.78
C SER A 136 -5.09 18.80 -12.14
N SER A 137 -6.19 19.02 -11.42
CA SER A 137 -6.97 20.25 -11.54
C SER A 137 -6.17 21.50 -11.19
N ILE A 138 -5.12 21.38 -10.38
CA ILE A 138 -4.22 22.49 -10.00
C ILE A 138 -3.42 22.97 -11.22
N THR A 139 -2.89 22.05 -12.02
CA THR A 139 -2.17 22.40 -13.26
C THR A 139 -3.10 22.96 -14.32
N LEU A 140 -4.30 22.40 -14.46
CA LEU A 140 -5.32 22.97 -15.36
C LEU A 140 -5.73 24.38 -14.93
N ALA A 141 -5.84 24.62 -13.62
CA ALA A 141 -6.10 25.95 -13.08
C ALA A 141 -5.00 26.96 -13.37
N LEU A 142 -3.72 26.53 -13.31
CA LEU A 142 -2.62 27.38 -13.74
C LEU A 142 -2.74 27.74 -15.23
N MET A 143 -3.06 26.75 -16.07
CA MET A 143 -3.25 26.97 -17.51
C MET A 143 -4.37 27.99 -17.78
N ASP A 144 -5.50 27.91 -17.07
CA ASP A 144 -6.57 28.92 -17.14
C ASP A 144 -6.09 30.30 -16.70
N ASP A 145 -5.39 30.36 -15.56
CA ASP A 145 -4.89 31.61 -15.00
C ASP A 145 -3.76 32.26 -15.83
N THR A 146 -3.26 31.58 -16.88
CA THR A 146 -2.37 32.23 -17.86
C THR A 146 -3.11 33.27 -18.71
N GLY A 147 -4.42 33.08 -18.92
CA GLY A 147 -5.23 33.80 -19.90
C GLY A 147 -5.01 33.37 -21.36
N TRP A 148 -4.29 32.27 -21.62
CA TRP A 148 -4.06 31.74 -22.98
C TRP A 148 -4.86 30.48 -23.29
N TYR A 149 -5.35 29.81 -22.24
CA TYR A 149 -6.08 28.56 -22.35
C TYR A 149 -7.44 28.67 -21.67
N LYS A 150 -8.32 27.77 -22.07
CA LYS A 150 -9.55 27.44 -21.36
C LYS A 150 -9.55 25.93 -21.14
N ALA A 151 -9.33 25.52 -19.91
CA ALA A 151 -9.10 24.15 -19.50
C ALA A 151 -10.44 23.46 -19.24
N ASP A 152 -10.54 22.24 -19.73
CA ASP A 152 -11.63 21.34 -19.38
C ASP A 152 -11.24 20.54 -18.13
N TYR A 153 -11.75 20.96 -16.97
CA TYR A 153 -11.49 20.28 -15.70
C TYR A 153 -12.01 18.85 -15.64
N SER A 154 -12.93 18.43 -16.54
CA SER A 154 -13.37 17.04 -16.59
C SER A 154 -12.25 16.08 -17.03
N MET A 155 -11.20 16.60 -17.68
CA MET A 155 -10.01 15.87 -18.09
C MET A 155 -8.95 15.75 -16.99
N SER A 156 -9.14 16.43 -15.84
CA SER A 156 -8.22 16.33 -14.72
C SER A 156 -8.21 14.92 -14.13
N ARG A 157 -7.02 14.48 -13.72
CA ARG A 157 -6.86 13.26 -12.93
C ARG A 157 -6.80 13.62 -11.45
N ASP A 158 -7.32 12.72 -10.62
CA ASP A 158 -7.33 12.92 -9.17
C ASP A 158 -5.90 12.83 -8.62
N LEU A 159 -5.37 13.95 -8.12
CA LEU A 159 -4.14 13.97 -7.36
C LEU A 159 -4.47 13.45 -5.96
N ARG A 160 -3.95 12.27 -5.59
CA ARG A 160 -4.20 11.74 -4.25
C ARG A 160 -3.17 12.23 -3.23
N TRP A 161 -1.93 12.37 -3.65
CA TRP A 161 -0.85 12.92 -2.82
C TRP A 161 -1.24 14.27 -2.21
N GLY A 162 -1.25 14.36 -0.88
CA GLY A 162 -1.57 15.59 -0.16
C GLY A 162 -3.06 15.88 -0.01
N LYS A 163 -3.95 15.12 -0.67
CA LYS A 163 -5.38 15.40 -0.69
C LYS A 163 -5.97 15.28 0.72
N ASN A 164 -6.71 16.29 1.15
CA ASN A 164 -7.32 16.40 2.47
C ASN A 164 -6.35 16.31 3.67
N LEU A 165 -5.04 16.46 3.47
CA LEU A 165 -4.06 16.39 4.55
C LEU A 165 -3.94 17.68 5.39
N GLY A 166 -4.67 18.74 5.00
CA GLY A 166 -4.81 19.98 5.75
C GLY A 166 -3.62 20.92 5.62
N CYS A 167 -3.75 22.09 6.25
CA CYS A 167 -2.77 23.16 6.16
C CYS A 167 -1.39 22.75 6.67
N GLN A 168 -1.33 21.90 7.69
CA GLN A 168 -0.06 21.45 8.27
C GLN A 168 0.82 20.72 7.25
N PHE A 169 0.22 19.89 6.39
CA PHE A 169 0.96 19.21 5.33
C PHE A 169 1.53 20.20 4.31
N ALA A 170 0.72 21.17 3.90
CA ALA A 170 1.10 22.16 2.89
C ALA A 170 2.20 23.11 3.40
N THR A 171 2.09 23.62 4.63
CA THR A 171 2.89 24.77 5.11
C THR A 171 3.94 24.46 6.17
N GLN A 172 4.08 23.20 6.61
CA GLN A 172 5.12 22.78 7.56
C GLN A 172 6.04 21.71 6.97
N SER A 173 7.18 21.49 7.62
CA SER A 173 8.13 20.45 7.22
C SER A 173 7.53 19.05 7.39
N CYS A 174 8.03 18.09 6.62
CA CYS A 174 7.67 16.68 6.80
C CYS A 174 8.06 16.17 8.19
N LEU A 175 9.08 16.75 8.85
CA LEU A 175 9.40 16.44 10.24
C LEU A 175 8.24 16.84 11.17
N SER A 176 7.70 18.06 11.05
CA SER A 176 6.53 18.48 11.83
C SER A 176 5.31 17.59 11.58
N TRP A 177 5.07 17.22 10.31
CA TRP A 177 4.01 16.30 9.95
C TRP A 177 4.17 14.93 10.62
N MET A 178 5.33 14.29 10.46
CA MET A 178 5.60 12.96 11.01
C MET A 178 5.50 12.96 12.53
N LEU A 179 6.02 13.98 13.21
CA LEU A 179 5.90 14.08 14.67
C LEU A 179 4.44 14.20 15.12
N ASN A 180 3.61 14.96 14.41
CA ASN A 180 2.18 15.06 14.74
C ASN A 180 1.45 13.72 14.56
N LYS A 181 1.75 13.01 13.47
CA LYS A 181 1.18 11.68 13.19
C LYS A 181 1.61 10.65 14.24
N GLN A 182 2.89 10.63 14.62
CA GLN A 182 3.38 9.76 15.69
C GLN A 182 2.72 10.05 17.04
N GLN A 183 2.54 11.33 17.38
CA GLN A 183 1.88 11.72 18.63
C GLN A 183 0.43 11.22 18.71
N LYS A 184 -0.26 11.14 17.56
CA LYS A 184 -1.63 10.64 17.44
C LYS A 184 -1.72 9.13 17.18
N ASN A 185 -0.58 8.43 17.12
CA ASN A 185 -0.50 7.04 16.70
C ASN A 185 -1.15 6.76 15.33
N GLU A 186 -1.02 7.72 14.40
CA GLU A 186 -1.54 7.65 13.03
C GLU A 186 -0.43 7.23 12.04
N SER A 187 -0.85 6.79 10.84
CA SER A 187 0.09 6.51 9.75
C SER A 187 0.95 7.74 9.42
N LEU A 188 2.23 7.50 9.15
CA LEU A 188 3.16 8.53 8.67
C LEU A 188 2.94 8.90 7.20
N ASP A 189 2.08 8.15 6.50
CA ASP A 189 1.79 8.39 5.10
C ASP A 189 1.45 9.87 4.82
N PRO A 190 1.94 10.41 3.70
CA PRO A 190 2.68 9.70 2.65
C PRO A 190 4.20 9.59 2.90
N PHE A 191 4.72 10.20 3.97
CA PHE A 191 6.15 10.16 4.32
C PHE A 191 6.52 8.87 5.07
N CYS A 192 7.83 8.62 5.20
CA CYS A 192 8.33 7.42 5.87
C CYS A 192 9.66 7.65 6.60
N ASN A 193 9.91 6.82 7.61
CA ASN A 193 11.13 6.83 8.43
C ASN A 193 11.84 5.46 8.45
N ILE A 194 11.70 4.68 7.38
CA ILE A 194 12.25 3.32 7.29
C ILE A 194 13.62 3.39 6.63
N PRO A 195 14.72 3.08 7.35
CA PRO A 195 16.05 3.11 6.77
C PRO A 195 16.27 1.94 5.79
N PRO A 196 17.22 2.06 4.85
CA PRO A 196 17.64 0.95 4.01
C PRO A 196 18.19 -0.19 4.87
N GLY A 197 17.70 -1.41 4.66
CA GLY A 197 18.07 -2.60 5.42
C GLY A 197 18.37 -3.79 4.51
N LYS A 198 18.87 -4.88 5.10
CA LYS A 198 19.14 -6.14 4.37
C LYS A 198 17.87 -6.75 3.77
N GLN A 199 16.76 -6.66 4.50
CA GLN A 199 15.44 -7.07 4.04
C GLN A 199 14.62 -5.81 3.77
N VAL A 200 14.10 -5.69 2.55
CA VAL A 200 13.38 -4.49 2.12
C VAL A 200 11.98 -4.52 2.70
N VAL A 201 11.58 -3.43 3.37
CA VAL A 201 10.20 -3.27 3.84
C VAL A 201 9.40 -2.56 2.75
N THR A 202 8.36 -3.25 2.30
CA THR A 202 7.45 -2.78 1.25
C THR A 202 6.05 -2.57 1.81
N LYS A 203 5.26 -1.81 1.06
CA LYS A 203 3.81 -1.70 1.22
C LYS A 203 3.20 -1.45 -0.15
N CYS A 204 1.88 -1.31 -0.20
CA CYS A 204 1.19 -0.87 -1.40
C CYS A 204 1.13 0.64 -1.49
N ASP A 205 1.20 1.15 -2.72
CA ASP A 205 0.85 2.53 -3.01
C ASP A 205 -0.65 2.81 -2.71
N GLU A 206 -1.02 4.08 -2.75
CA GLU A 206 -2.38 4.51 -2.44
C GLU A 206 -3.43 3.95 -3.41
N ASP A 207 -3.04 3.70 -4.67
CA ASP A 207 -3.91 3.14 -5.72
C ASP A 207 -3.89 1.61 -5.77
N LYS A 208 -3.10 0.94 -4.91
CA LYS A 208 -2.85 -0.50 -4.93
C LYS A 208 -2.35 -1.01 -6.29
N LYS A 209 -1.74 -0.16 -7.12
CA LYS A 209 -1.20 -0.53 -8.44
C LYS A 209 0.21 -1.08 -8.35
N SER A 210 0.96 -0.69 -7.34
CA SER A 210 2.39 -0.94 -7.26
C SER A 210 2.83 -1.28 -5.84
N VAL A 211 3.83 -2.14 -5.76
CA VAL A 211 4.61 -2.34 -4.55
C VAL A 211 5.58 -1.16 -4.41
N VAL A 212 5.64 -0.54 -3.24
CA VAL A 212 6.46 0.64 -2.97
C VAL A 212 7.33 0.45 -1.73
N MET A 213 8.47 1.15 -1.69
CA MET A 213 9.37 1.16 -0.54
C MET A 213 9.71 2.58 -0.12
N CYS A 214 10.16 2.76 1.12
CA CYS A 214 10.63 4.06 1.58
C CYS A 214 11.91 4.45 0.83
N ASN A 215 11.91 5.56 0.10
CA ASN A 215 13.04 6.00 -0.71
C ASN A 215 14.15 6.69 0.10
N MET A 216 14.37 6.25 1.35
CA MET A 216 15.41 6.77 2.23
C MET A 216 16.78 6.21 1.86
N VAL A 217 17.78 7.08 1.78
CA VAL A 217 19.18 6.70 1.53
C VAL A 217 20.12 7.33 2.54
N LYS A 218 21.31 6.73 2.69
CA LYS A 218 22.42 7.30 3.47
C LYS A 218 23.37 8.07 2.54
N TYR A 219 23.55 9.35 2.81
CA TYR A 219 24.50 10.21 2.12
C TYR A 219 25.91 10.05 2.68
N LYS A 220 26.92 10.33 1.84
CA LYS A 220 28.33 10.35 2.24
C LYS A 220 28.65 11.53 3.15
N GLN A 221 28.00 12.66 2.90
CA GLN A 221 28.13 13.90 3.67
C GLN A 221 26.84 14.17 4.43
N PRO A 222 26.89 14.88 5.57
CA PRO A 222 25.67 15.27 6.27
C PRO A 222 24.83 16.14 5.35
N LEU A 223 23.51 15.98 5.40
CA LEU A 223 22.58 16.90 4.75
C LEU A 223 22.74 18.28 5.39
N ILE A 224 22.49 19.34 4.60
CA ILE A 224 22.43 20.69 5.17
C ILE A 224 21.35 20.74 6.25
N ASP A 225 21.52 21.62 7.23
CA ASP A 225 20.68 21.63 8.44
C ASP A 225 19.19 21.79 8.12
N ASP A 226 18.85 22.56 7.09
CA ASP A 226 17.47 22.84 6.64
C ASP A 226 16.72 21.59 6.14
N PHE A 227 17.48 20.57 5.67
CA PHE A 227 16.94 19.34 5.09
C PHE A 227 17.15 18.11 5.99
N GLN A 228 17.60 18.30 7.23
CA GLN A 228 17.67 17.20 8.20
C GLN A 228 16.28 16.97 8.82
N ASN A 229 15.50 16.08 8.19
CA ASN A 229 14.07 15.87 8.48
C ASN A 229 13.75 14.87 9.60
N PHE A 230 14.72 14.51 10.45
CA PHE A 230 14.54 13.49 11.49
C PHE A 230 15.21 13.86 12.81
N LEU A 231 14.49 13.63 13.92
CA LEU A 231 15.06 13.65 15.28
C LEU A 231 15.67 12.28 15.65
N SER A 232 15.05 11.20 15.20
CA SER A 232 15.54 9.83 15.35
C SER A 232 15.04 8.98 14.17
N ILE A 233 15.75 7.91 13.86
CA ILE A 233 15.36 6.92 12.86
C ILE A 233 15.51 5.54 13.50
N PRO A 234 14.50 4.65 13.45
CA PRO A 234 14.59 3.31 14.03
C PRO A 234 15.84 2.56 13.57
N GLY A 235 16.61 1.99 14.51
CA GLY A 235 17.82 1.22 14.20
C GLY A 235 19.05 2.04 13.78
N ILE A 236 18.96 3.37 13.74
CA ILE A 236 20.08 4.25 13.36
C ILE A 236 20.59 5.02 14.58
N LYS A 237 21.93 5.09 14.74
CA LYS A 237 22.57 5.87 15.80
C LYS A 237 22.24 7.36 15.66
N ASN A 238 22.00 8.04 16.77
CA ASN A 238 21.64 9.47 16.76
C ASN A 238 22.70 10.36 16.07
N SER A 239 23.99 10.00 16.14
CA SER A 239 25.09 10.68 15.42
C SER A 239 24.97 10.63 13.90
N ASP A 240 24.29 9.59 13.40
CA ASP A 240 24.25 9.26 11.98
C ASP A 240 22.98 9.74 11.29
N VAL A 241 21.96 10.16 12.05
CA VAL A 241 20.65 10.60 11.50
C VAL A 241 20.81 11.75 10.49
N LYS A 242 21.78 12.65 10.70
CA LYS A 242 22.08 13.78 9.80
C LYS A 242 22.51 13.37 8.38
N TYR A 243 22.83 12.09 8.15
CA TYR A 243 23.20 11.56 6.84
C TYR A 243 22.03 10.91 6.10
N TYR A 244 20.82 10.86 6.68
CA TYR A 244 19.68 10.18 6.08
C TYR A 244 18.63 11.17 5.56
N GLY A 245 18.17 10.92 4.35
CA GLY A 245 17.10 11.67 3.69
C GLY A 245 16.59 10.94 2.45
N SER A 246 15.64 11.54 1.75
CA SER A 246 15.06 11.00 0.50
C SER A 246 16.10 10.95 -0.59
N SER A 247 16.10 9.89 -1.42
CA SER A 247 16.86 9.86 -2.67
C SER A 247 16.37 10.89 -3.68
N ALA A 248 15.11 11.34 -3.57
CA ALA A 248 14.58 12.44 -4.36
C ALA A 248 14.91 13.77 -3.66
N SER A 249 15.95 14.46 -4.12
CA SER A 249 16.43 15.69 -3.47
C SER A 249 15.41 16.83 -3.50
N LEU A 250 14.60 16.92 -4.56
CA LEU A 250 13.57 17.95 -4.73
C LEU A 250 12.39 17.81 -3.74
N SER A 251 12.23 16.68 -3.05
CA SER A 251 11.16 16.53 -2.06
C SER A 251 11.54 17.14 -0.70
N ASP A 252 12.32 18.23 -0.66
CA ASP A 252 12.98 18.75 0.56
C ASP A 252 13.78 17.67 1.33
N PHE A 253 14.28 16.65 0.63
CA PHE A 253 14.85 15.43 1.23
C PHE A 253 13.90 14.68 2.18
N CYS A 254 12.59 14.91 2.13
CA CYS A 254 11.57 14.19 2.90
C CYS A 254 11.35 12.80 2.27
N PRO A 255 11.68 11.69 2.95
CA PRO A 255 11.47 10.36 2.39
C PRO A 255 9.99 9.99 2.35
N PHE A 256 9.61 9.28 1.31
CA PHE A 256 8.25 8.80 1.07
C PHE A 256 8.25 7.44 0.38
N PHE A 257 7.07 6.84 0.29
CA PHE A 257 6.91 5.55 -0.39
C PHE A 257 6.92 5.72 -1.92
N GLN A 258 7.90 5.10 -2.56
CA GLN A 258 8.15 5.21 -3.99
C GLN A 258 8.21 3.83 -4.65
N GLU A 259 7.69 3.75 -5.88
CA GLU A 259 7.95 2.68 -6.84
C GLU A 259 9.45 2.51 -7.06
N PHE A 260 9.85 1.28 -7.36
CA PHE A 260 11.26 0.95 -7.53
C PHE A 260 11.44 -0.13 -8.60
N GLU A 261 12.70 -0.28 -8.99
CA GLU A 261 13.13 -1.31 -9.93
C GLU A 261 13.82 -2.42 -9.16
N TRP A 262 13.41 -3.65 -9.40
CA TRP A 262 14.15 -4.82 -8.97
C TRP A 262 15.42 -4.92 -9.81
N LYS A 263 16.57 -5.00 -9.14
CA LYS A 263 17.89 -5.11 -9.80
C LYS A 263 18.65 -6.31 -9.25
N THR A 264 19.42 -6.96 -10.12
CA THR A 264 20.40 -7.98 -9.71
C THR A 264 21.75 -7.59 -10.27
N ASN A 265 22.76 -7.49 -9.40
CA ASN A 265 24.11 -7.04 -9.76
C ASN A 265 24.11 -5.71 -10.55
N GLY A 266 23.24 -4.78 -10.15
CA GLY A 266 23.08 -3.47 -10.80
C GLY A 266 22.31 -3.47 -12.12
N LYS A 267 21.97 -4.65 -12.67
CA LYS A 267 21.17 -4.75 -13.90
C LYS A 267 19.67 -4.74 -13.58
N PHE A 268 18.92 -3.98 -14.37
CA PHE A 268 17.46 -3.94 -14.33
C PHE A 268 16.89 -5.34 -14.57
N LEU A 269 15.90 -5.74 -13.76
CA LEU A 269 15.12 -6.95 -13.99
C LEU A 269 13.67 -6.61 -14.33
N ARG A 270 12.99 -5.87 -13.46
CA ARG A 270 11.55 -5.60 -13.54
C ARG A 270 11.16 -4.38 -12.70
N THR A 271 10.00 -3.81 -12.98
CA THR A 271 9.43 -2.74 -12.12
C THR A 271 8.67 -3.34 -10.95
N SER A 272 8.22 -2.51 -10.01
CA SER A 272 7.36 -2.91 -8.89
C SER A 272 5.85 -2.77 -9.19
N VAL A 273 5.48 -2.47 -10.43
CA VAL A 273 4.09 -2.28 -10.87
C VAL A 273 3.39 -3.63 -11.05
N CYS A 274 2.27 -3.83 -10.36
CA CYS A 274 1.55 -5.12 -10.40
C CYS A 274 0.84 -5.36 -11.74
N SER A 275 0.46 -4.30 -12.44
CA SER A 275 -0.34 -4.41 -13.67
C SER A 275 0.42 -4.85 -14.92
N PHE A 276 1.75 -4.92 -14.86
CA PHE A 276 2.62 -5.18 -16.02
C PHE A 276 2.94 -6.67 -16.14
N PRO A 277 2.41 -7.38 -17.16
CA PRO A 277 2.66 -8.82 -17.34
C PRO A 277 4.16 -9.17 -17.46
N GLU A 278 4.99 -8.24 -17.94
CA GLU A 278 6.43 -8.41 -18.11
C GLU A 278 7.17 -8.59 -16.77
N ASN A 279 6.53 -8.21 -15.65
CA ASN A 279 7.06 -8.38 -14.30
C ASN A 279 6.85 -9.79 -13.73
N GLN A 280 6.15 -10.68 -14.44
CA GLN A 280 5.82 -12.02 -13.94
C GLN A 280 7.08 -12.84 -13.60
N LEU A 281 7.11 -13.38 -12.37
CA LEU A 281 8.20 -14.21 -11.88
C LEU A 281 8.07 -15.66 -12.37
N GLY A 282 9.23 -16.31 -12.55
CA GLY A 282 9.30 -17.75 -12.80
C GLY A 282 8.97 -18.57 -11.54
N LYS A 283 8.68 -19.86 -11.72
CA LYS A 283 8.20 -20.71 -10.61
C LYS A 283 9.19 -20.81 -9.43
N VAL A 284 10.48 -20.83 -9.71
CA VAL A 284 11.53 -21.06 -8.70
C VAL A 284 11.78 -19.83 -7.82
N ASN A 285 11.60 -18.62 -8.35
CA ASN A 285 11.86 -17.37 -7.64
C ASN A 285 10.59 -16.62 -7.22
N ASN A 286 9.41 -17.19 -7.47
CA ASN A 286 8.12 -16.62 -7.07
C ASN A 286 7.72 -17.04 -5.65
N PHE A 287 8.50 -16.60 -4.67
CA PHE A 287 8.37 -17.05 -3.28
C PHE A 287 7.04 -16.63 -2.61
N LEU A 288 6.44 -15.51 -3.03
CA LEU A 288 5.18 -15.00 -2.49
C LEU A 288 3.95 -15.43 -3.31
N LEU A 289 4.13 -16.29 -4.32
CA LEU A 289 3.06 -16.69 -5.27
C LEU A 289 2.44 -15.50 -6.00
N GLU A 290 3.26 -14.50 -6.31
CA GLU A 290 2.85 -13.27 -6.99
C GLU A 290 2.32 -13.54 -8.40
N THR A 291 1.32 -12.76 -8.79
CA THR A 291 0.78 -12.76 -10.16
C THR A 291 0.74 -11.34 -10.67
N TYR A 292 1.29 -11.12 -11.87
CA TYR A 292 1.35 -9.82 -12.54
C TYR A 292 0.49 -9.83 -13.81
N GLY A 293 -0.17 -8.71 -14.08
CA GLY A 293 -1.05 -8.55 -15.25
C GLY A 293 -2.12 -7.49 -15.04
N LYS A 294 -2.90 -7.18 -16.08
CA LYS A 294 -3.87 -6.05 -16.03
C LYS A 294 -4.84 -6.10 -14.84
N GLU A 295 -5.20 -7.30 -14.42
CA GLU A 295 -6.08 -7.60 -13.29
C GLU A 295 -5.32 -7.88 -11.98
N SER A 296 -4.06 -7.43 -11.88
CA SER A 296 -3.26 -7.55 -10.67
C SER A 296 -3.11 -6.21 -9.95
N ARG A 297 -3.12 -6.30 -8.63
CA ARG A 297 -2.97 -5.19 -7.69
C ARG A 297 -2.07 -5.60 -6.53
N CYS A 298 -1.57 -4.62 -5.81
CA CYS A 298 -0.77 -4.82 -4.62
C CYS A 298 -1.68 -5.11 -3.43
N PHE A 299 -1.31 -6.12 -2.65
CA PHE A 299 -1.90 -6.47 -1.37
C PHE A 299 -0.85 -6.39 -0.28
N GLU A 300 -1.27 -5.90 0.90
CA GLU A 300 -0.41 -5.82 2.08
C GLU A 300 -0.33 -7.19 2.77
N ASN A 301 0.80 -7.49 3.40
CA ASN A 301 1.03 -8.70 4.16
C ASN A 301 1.57 -8.31 5.55
N LEU A 302 1.34 -9.14 6.57
CA LEU A 302 1.89 -8.89 7.91
C LEU A 302 3.42 -8.94 7.89
N ARG A 303 4.04 -7.93 8.50
CA ARG A 303 5.50 -7.80 8.56
C ARG A 303 6.13 -8.72 9.60
N TYR A 304 5.45 -8.95 10.71
CA TYR A 304 5.95 -9.75 11.85
C TYR A 304 5.79 -11.26 11.63
N THR A 305 4.85 -11.66 10.79
CA THR A 305 4.66 -13.03 10.31
C THR A 305 4.95 -13.09 8.81
N PRO A 306 6.23 -12.87 8.41
CA PRO A 306 6.58 -12.77 7.01
C PRO A 306 6.40 -14.11 6.31
N TRP A 307 6.07 -14.02 5.03
CA TRP A 307 6.09 -15.16 4.12
C TRP A 307 7.44 -15.88 4.16
N TYR A 308 7.38 -17.20 4.05
CA TYR A 308 8.56 -18.04 3.88
C TYR A 308 8.25 -19.22 2.97
N THR A 309 9.31 -19.78 2.38
CA THR A 309 9.21 -21.01 1.60
C THR A 309 10.06 -22.11 2.23
N LEU A 310 9.50 -23.31 2.33
CA LEU A 310 10.19 -24.50 2.84
C LEU A 310 10.29 -25.54 1.72
N ASN A 311 11.50 -25.98 1.40
CA ASN A 311 11.69 -27.11 0.49
C ASN A 311 11.27 -28.41 1.18
N CYS A 312 10.29 -29.11 0.64
CA CYS A 312 9.74 -30.31 1.26
C CYS A 312 10.69 -31.51 1.23
N LYS A 313 11.73 -31.51 0.39
CA LYS A 313 12.70 -32.61 0.30
C LYS A 313 13.83 -32.49 1.31
N ASN A 314 14.46 -31.33 1.41
CA ASN A 314 15.64 -31.11 2.26
C ASN A 314 15.38 -30.18 3.46
N ARG A 315 14.13 -29.75 3.67
CA ARG A 315 13.68 -28.86 4.75
C ARG A 315 14.41 -27.51 4.80
N SER A 316 15.06 -27.09 3.70
CA SER A 316 15.67 -25.76 3.66
C SER A 316 14.56 -24.69 3.68
N LYS A 317 14.67 -23.77 4.65
CA LYS A 317 13.79 -22.61 4.76
C LYS A 317 14.47 -21.43 4.09
N PHE A 318 13.75 -20.77 3.20
CA PHE A 318 14.20 -19.53 2.56
C PHE A 318 13.33 -18.37 3.03
N THR A 319 13.99 -17.30 3.48
CA THR A 319 13.35 -16.04 3.87
C THR A 319 13.45 -15.03 2.74
N LEU A 320 12.43 -14.18 2.62
CA LEU A 320 12.25 -13.34 1.46
C LEU A 320 13.20 -12.13 1.41
N PRO A 321 13.52 -11.66 0.18
CA PRO A 321 14.27 -10.42 0.00
C PRO A 321 13.48 -9.17 0.44
N HIS A 322 12.14 -9.23 0.45
CA HIS A 322 11.28 -8.17 0.94
C HIS A 322 10.08 -8.71 1.72
N VAL A 323 9.49 -7.84 2.53
CA VAL A 323 8.29 -8.14 3.35
C VAL A 323 7.29 -7.00 3.28
N GLY A 324 6.03 -7.30 3.59
CA GLY A 324 4.99 -6.30 3.78
C GLY A 324 3.99 -6.15 2.63
N SER A 325 4.32 -6.57 1.40
CA SER A 325 3.35 -6.55 0.30
C SER A 325 3.76 -7.44 -0.87
N ALA A 326 2.80 -7.75 -1.75
CA ALA A 326 2.96 -8.58 -2.94
C ALA A 326 1.87 -8.27 -3.98
N CYS A 327 2.12 -8.63 -5.25
CA CYS A 327 1.14 -8.47 -6.32
C CYS A 327 0.29 -9.72 -6.52
N TYR A 328 -1.04 -9.59 -6.50
CA TYR A 328 -1.97 -10.70 -6.76
C TYR A 328 -3.06 -10.30 -7.73
N LYS A 329 -3.59 -11.30 -8.44
CA LYS A 329 -4.76 -11.13 -9.29
C LYS A 329 -5.99 -10.93 -8.41
N TYR A 330 -6.85 -9.99 -8.79
CA TYR A 330 -8.14 -9.78 -8.14
C TYR A 330 -9.27 -9.80 -9.17
N GLU A 331 -10.48 -10.03 -8.68
CA GLU A 331 -11.72 -9.90 -9.44
C GLU A 331 -12.84 -9.41 -8.54
N CYS A 332 -13.80 -8.70 -9.13
CA CYS A 332 -14.97 -8.18 -8.46
C CYS A 332 -16.16 -9.06 -8.86
N ASP A 333 -16.59 -9.92 -7.96
CA ASP A 333 -17.69 -10.86 -8.15
C ASP A 333 -19.00 -10.25 -7.64
N PRO A 334 -20.11 -10.30 -8.40
CA PRO A 334 -21.38 -9.69 -7.98
C PRO A 334 -21.94 -10.25 -6.66
N ASP A 335 -21.72 -11.54 -6.40
CA ASP A 335 -22.30 -12.23 -5.24
C ASP A 335 -21.33 -12.24 -4.05
N ASN A 336 -20.03 -12.25 -4.33
CA ASN A 336 -18.99 -12.46 -3.33
C ASN A 336 -18.10 -11.24 -3.06
N GLY A 337 -18.22 -10.18 -3.85
CA GLY A 337 -17.38 -8.99 -3.74
C GLY A 337 -15.94 -9.23 -4.18
N LEU A 338 -14.98 -8.78 -3.37
CA LEU A 338 -13.57 -8.85 -3.73
C LEU A 338 -13.03 -10.28 -3.58
N LEU A 339 -12.65 -10.89 -4.69
CA LEU A 339 -11.95 -12.17 -4.72
C LEU A 339 -10.49 -11.96 -5.13
N VAL A 340 -9.57 -12.66 -4.47
CA VAL A 340 -8.12 -12.56 -4.69
C VAL A 340 -7.56 -13.93 -4.99
N THR A 341 -6.73 -14.05 -6.02
CA THR A 341 -6.09 -15.32 -6.37
C THR A 341 -4.62 -15.29 -5.95
N VAL A 342 -4.24 -16.19 -5.04
CA VAL A 342 -2.88 -16.36 -4.53
C VAL A 342 -2.43 -17.79 -4.83
N GLY A 343 -1.55 -17.94 -5.81
CA GLY A 343 -1.18 -19.27 -6.33
C GLY A 343 -2.40 -20.02 -6.88
N LYS A 344 -2.76 -21.15 -6.24
CA LYS A 344 -3.96 -21.94 -6.60
C LYS A 344 -5.18 -21.60 -5.74
N GLU A 345 -5.01 -20.77 -4.72
CA GLU A 345 -6.09 -20.44 -3.80
C GLU A 345 -6.85 -19.22 -4.30
N LYS A 346 -8.18 -19.31 -4.22
CA LYS A 346 -9.10 -18.21 -4.49
C LYS A 346 -9.74 -17.80 -3.17
N ILE A 347 -9.45 -16.57 -2.75
CA ILE A 347 -9.75 -16.04 -1.42
C ILE A 347 -10.84 -15.01 -1.54
N LYS A 348 -11.85 -15.08 -0.67
CA LYS A 348 -12.86 -14.05 -0.53
C LYS A 348 -12.43 -13.07 0.55
N CYS A 349 -12.29 -11.79 0.19
CA CYS A 349 -12.05 -10.73 1.15
C CYS A 349 -13.37 -10.21 1.70
N SER A 350 -13.67 -10.56 2.94
CA SER A 350 -14.96 -10.28 3.58
C SER A 350 -14.98 -8.91 4.25
N ARG A 351 -13.84 -8.46 4.77
CA ARG A 351 -13.70 -7.13 5.39
C ARG A 351 -12.31 -6.54 5.24
N LYS A 352 -12.23 -5.22 5.28
CA LYS A 352 -10.98 -4.48 5.37
C LYS A 352 -10.18 -4.92 6.59
N GLY A 353 -8.90 -5.22 6.40
CA GLY A 353 -7.99 -5.63 7.46
C GLY A 353 -8.10 -7.11 7.85
N GLU A 354 -8.97 -7.89 7.21
CA GLU A 354 -9.00 -9.35 7.39
C GLU A 354 -7.66 -9.96 6.98
N VAL A 355 -7.07 -10.75 7.87
CA VAL A 355 -5.83 -11.48 7.60
C VAL A 355 -6.19 -12.90 7.17
N VAL A 356 -5.82 -13.25 5.94
CA VAL A 356 -6.01 -14.59 5.38
C VAL A 356 -4.66 -15.29 5.29
N GLU A 357 -4.52 -16.38 6.03
CA GLU A 357 -3.34 -17.26 6.00
C GLU A 357 -3.37 -18.12 4.74
N ILE A 358 -2.22 -18.21 4.09
CA ILE A 358 -1.98 -18.93 2.83
C ILE A 358 -1.01 -20.05 3.11
N SER A 359 -1.37 -21.25 2.65
CA SER A 359 -0.50 -22.41 2.69
C SER A 359 -0.70 -23.25 1.44
N SER A 360 0.32 -23.26 0.57
CA SER A 360 0.23 -23.96 -0.72
C SER A 360 1.55 -24.61 -1.10
N ILE A 361 1.49 -25.82 -1.64
CA ILE A 361 2.66 -26.52 -2.19
C ILE A 361 2.74 -26.31 -3.70
N VAL A 362 3.88 -25.82 -4.17
CA VAL A 362 4.20 -25.65 -5.60
C VAL A 362 5.57 -26.27 -5.87
N ASP A 363 5.63 -27.26 -6.77
CA ASP A 363 6.89 -27.91 -7.19
C ASP A 363 7.79 -28.40 -6.02
N ASN A 364 7.19 -28.98 -4.98
CA ASN A 364 7.83 -29.42 -3.72
C ASN A 364 8.30 -28.30 -2.77
N TRP A 365 7.86 -27.06 -2.97
CA TRP A 365 8.06 -25.97 -2.03
C TRP A 365 6.75 -25.64 -1.35
N LEU A 366 6.73 -25.67 -0.02
CA LEU A 366 5.64 -25.13 0.78
C LEU A 366 5.83 -23.62 0.88
N HIS A 367 4.85 -22.88 0.37
CA HIS A 367 4.73 -21.44 0.56
C HIS A 367 3.76 -21.20 1.71
N LYS A 368 4.22 -20.52 2.77
CA LYS A 368 3.37 -20.13 3.91
C LYS A 368 3.51 -18.64 4.16
N GLY A 369 2.38 -17.95 4.33
CA GLY A 369 2.33 -16.53 4.62
C GLY A 369 0.89 -16.05 4.72
N ASN A 370 0.65 -14.76 4.54
CA ASN A 370 -0.69 -14.18 4.67
C ASN A 370 -0.89 -12.99 3.72
N ILE A 371 -2.16 -12.65 3.50
CA ILE A 371 -2.56 -11.40 2.87
C ILE A 371 -3.51 -10.64 3.81
N ILE A 372 -3.45 -9.32 3.76
CA ILE A 372 -4.38 -8.41 4.45
C ILE A 372 -5.35 -7.89 3.39
N CYS A 373 -6.62 -8.24 3.55
CA CYS A 373 -7.68 -7.81 2.64
C CYS A 373 -7.85 -6.28 2.68
N PRO A 374 -7.81 -5.60 1.51
CA PRO A 374 -8.11 -4.17 1.44
C PRO A 374 -9.60 -3.92 1.62
N ASP A 375 -9.99 -2.64 1.63
CA ASP A 375 -11.41 -2.31 1.47
C ASP A 375 -11.88 -2.75 0.07
N CYS A 376 -13.08 -3.30 -0.03
CA CYS A 376 -13.65 -3.65 -1.32
C CYS A 376 -13.81 -2.40 -2.20
N LEU A 377 -14.17 -1.26 -1.61
CA LEU A 377 -14.37 -0.01 -2.36
C LEU A 377 -13.05 0.59 -2.89
N ASP A 378 -11.90 0.19 -2.33
CA ASP A 378 -10.59 0.60 -2.83
C ASP A 378 -10.23 -0.15 -4.14
N MET A 379 -10.87 -1.29 -4.40
CA MET A 379 -10.51 -2.23 -5.47
C MET A 379 -11.61 -2.43 -6.51
N CYS A 380 -12.88 -2.35 -6.09
CA CYS A 380 -14.05 -2.72 -6.87
C CYS A 380 -15.06 -1.57 -6.97
N PRO A 381 -15.83 -1.50 -8.07
CA PRO A 381 -16.96 -0.59 -8.13
C PRO A 381 -17.98 -0.90 -7.04
N LYS A 382 -18.62 0.15 -6.50
CA LYS A 382 -19.58 0.04 -5.39
C LYS A 382 -20.67 -1.03 -5.61
N ALA A 383 -21.08 -1.26 -6.86
CA ALA A 383 -22.08 -2.27 -7.23
C ALA A 383 -21.70 -3.71 -6.87
N PHE A 384 -20.40 -4.01 -6.73
CA PHE A 384 -19.90 -5.35 -6.40
C PHE A 384 -19.62 -5.52 -4.90
N CYS A 385 -19.61 -4.44 -4.12
CA CYS A 385 -19.22 -4.51 -2.71
C CYS A 385 -20.45 -4.75 -1.82
N PRO A 386 -20.54 -5.91 -1.13
CA PRO A 386 -21.67 -6.18 -0.25
C PRO A 386 -21.69 -5.21 0.94
N LEU A 387 -22.90 -4.84 1.40
CA LEU A 387 -23.06 -4.04 2.62
C LEU A 387 -22.44 -4.81 3.80
N GLN A 388 -21.54 -4.15 4.54
CA GLN A 388 -20.83 -4.75 5.68
C GLN A 388 -21.81 -5.42 6.63
N GLN A 389 -21.81 -6.75 6.67
CA GLN A 389 -22.47 -7.50 7.74
C GLN A 389 -21.54 -7.46 8.97
N THR A 390 -22.09 -7.03 10.10
CA THR A 390 -21.41 -7.05 11.40
C THR A 390 -21.16 -8.51 11.79
N PHE A 391 -19.91 -8.95 11.73
CA PHE A 391 -19.50 -10.26 12.23
C PHE A 391 -18.40 -10.15 13.27
N THR A 392 -18.56 -10.97 14.30
CA THR A 392 -17.68 -11.14 15.45
C THR A 392 -16.29 -11.60 15.01
N PRO A 393 -15.22 -11.14 15.68
CA PRO A 393 -13.86 -11.56 15.37
C PRO A 393 -13.68 -13.05 15.69
N ILE A 394 -13.18 -13.82 14.73
CA ILE A 394 -12.63 -15.16 15.00
C ILE A 394 -11.18 -14.94 15.43
N SER A 395 -10.86 -15.28 16.69
CA SER A 395 -9.49 -15.39 17.21
C SER A 395 -8.80 -16.55 16.50
N LYS A 396 -7.55 -16.34 16.08
CA LYS A 396 -6.64 -17.40 15.63
C LYS A 396 -5.42 -17.34 16.54
N THR A 397 -5.19 -18.41 17.29
CA THR A 397 -3.94 -18.66 18.01
C THR A 397 -2.86 -19.14 17.04
N GLU A 398 -1.61 -18.78 17.35
CA GLU A 398 -0.43 -19.06 16.53
C GLU A 398 -0.07 -20.55 16.55
N ASP A 399 0.03 -21.14 15.36
CA ASP A 399 0.34 -22.55 15.16
C ASP A 399 1.85 -22.80 15.05
N ASN A 400 2.38 -23.64 15.94
CA ASN A 400 3.72 -24.23 15.82
C ASN A 400 3.64 -25.53 15.00
N LEU A 401 4.43 -25.59 13.92
CA LEU A 401 4.80 -26.80 13.15
C LEU A 401 3.68 -27.58 12.43
N THR A 402 3.19 -27.02 11.32
CA THR A 402 2.68 -27.82 10.19
C THR A 402 3.84 -28.25 9.29
N THR A 403 4.01 -29.56 9.04
CA THR A 403 5.11 -30.06 8.17
C THR A 403 4.64 -30.30 6.74
N CYS A 404 5.56 -30.28 5.76
CA CYS A 404 5.25 -30.69 4.38
C CYS A 404 4.61 -32.08 4.29
N LYS A 405 4.88 -32.98 5.26
CA LYS A 405 4.32 -34.32 5.26
C LYS A 405 2.81 -34.28 5.49
N ASP A 406 2.32 -33.49 6.44
CA ASP A 406 0.91 -33.46 6.80
C ASP A 406 0.05 -32.89 5.67
N ILE A 407 0.54 -31.83 5.01
CA ILE A 407 -0.13 -31.23 3.85
C ILE A 407 -0.07 -32.18 2.64
N GLN A 408 1.08 -32.79 2.34
CA GLN A 408 1.17 -33.75 1.24
C GLN A 408 0.31 -35.00 1.48
N TRP A 409 0.19 -35.45 2.73
CA TRP A 409 -0.57 -36.64 3.07
C TRP A 409 -2.08 -36.39 2.94
N ALA A 410 -2.55 -35.20 3.33
CA ALA A 410 -3.92 -34.75 3.10
C ALA A 410 -4.23 -34.49 1.61
N GLU A 411 -3.36 -33.77 0.88
CA GLU A 411 -3.63 -33.39 -0.52
C GLU A 411 -3.45 -34.55 -1.51
N SER A 412 -2.68 -35.60 -1.17
CA SER A 412 -2.42 -36.74 -2.07
C SER A 412 -3.53 -37.79 -2.12
N GLY A 413 -4.61 -37.63 -1.34
CA GLY A 413 -5.65 -38.65 -1.20
C GLY A 413 -5.19 -39.91 -0.47
N ARG A 414 -3.96 -39.92 0.09
CA ARG A 414 -3.41 -41.07 0.82
C ARG A 414 -4.07 -41.25 2.17
N TYR A 415 -4.42 -40.18 2.87
CA TYR A 415 -5.18 -40.28 4.11
C TYR A 415 -6.51 -41.02 3.90
N GLU A 416 -7.24 -40.70 2.84
CA GLU A 416 -8.50 -41.36 2.48
C GLU A 416 -8.29 -42.82 2.08
N ASN A 417 -7.18 -43.15 1.43
CA ASN A 417 -6.87 -44.52 1.05
C ASN A 417 -6.43 -45.36 2.27
N ASP A 418 -5.61 -44.80 3.16
CA ASP A 418 -5.04 -45.53 4.30
C ASP A 418 -6.07 -45.66 5.45
N LEU A 419 -6.89 -44.63 5.66
CA LEU A 419 -7.80 -44.51 6.82
C LEU A 419 -9.28 -44.37 6.42
N GLY A 420 -9.62 -44.56 5.14
CA GLY A 420 -11.00 -44.56 4.68
C GLY A 420 -11.81 -45.78 5.14
N PRO A 421 -13.14 -45.74 5.00
CA PRO A 421 -14.05 -46.73 5.58
C PRO A 421 -13.84 -48.17 5.06
N GLN A 422 -13.16 -48.33 3.92
CA GLN A 422 -12.81 -49.64 3.36
C GLN A 422 -11.68 -50.33 4.15
N ASN A 423 -10.78 -49.56 4.74
CA ASN A 423 -9.60 -50.06 5.44
C ASN A 423 -9.66 -49.81 6.96
N TYR A 424 -10.37 -48.77 7.40
CA TYR A 424 -10.55 -48.42 8.80
C TYR A 424 -12.03 -48.16 9.12
N ARG A 425 -12.72 -49.19 9.62
CA ARG A 425 -14.16 -49.15 9.94
C ARG A 425 -14.48 -48.55 11.33
N GLY A 426 -13.46 -48.15 12.08
CA GLY A 426 -13.61 -47.56 13.42
C GLY A 426 -14.65 -46.43 13.51
N PRO A 427 -14.65 -45.45 12.58
CA PRO A 427 -15.63 -44.36 12.59
C PRO A 427 -17.08 -44.82 12.44
N ILE A 428 -17.33 -45.85 11.63
CA ILE A 428 -18.68 -46.42 11.44
C ILE A 428 -19.17 -47.05 12.76
N TYR A 429 -18.36 -47.94 13.35
CA TYR A 429 -18.74 -48.62 14.58
C TYR A 429 -18.90 -47.65 15.76
N CYS A 430 -18.04 -46.63 15.84
CA CYS A 430 -18.16 -45.57 16.83
C CYS A 430 -19.46 -44.78 16.65
N ALA A 431 -19.78 -44.36 15.42
CA ALA A 431 -21.01 -43.63 15.14
C ALA A 431 -22.27 -44.44 15.47
N GLU A 432 -22.30 -45.72 15.10
CA GLU A 432 -23.43 -46.63 15.36
C GLU A 432 -23.66 -46.83 16.85
N GLU A 433 -22.61 -47.19 17.61
CA GLU A 433 -22.75 -47.45 19.04
C GLU A 433 -23.04 -46.17 19.84
N LEU A 434 -22.42 -45.04 19.47
CA LEU A 434 -22.72 -43.74 20.06
C LEU A 434 -24.17 -43.35 19.78
N SER A 435 -24.65 -43.51 18.54
CA SER A 435 -26.03 -43.21 18.16
C SER A 435 -27.04 -44.14 18.83
N ARG A 436 -26.68 -45.39 19.11
CA ARG A 436 -27.55 -46.31 19.87
C ARG A 436 -27.73 -45.87 21.32
N ARG A 437 -26.70 -45.27 21.94
CA ARG A 437 -26.71 -44.81 23.33
C ARG A 437 -27.25 -43.40 23.51
N LEU A 438 -26.98 -42.51 22.55
CA LEU A 438 -27.48 -41.14 22.53
C LEU A 438 -28.82 -41.09 21.77
N ILE A 439 -29.91 -41.29 22.52
CA ILE A 439 -31.28 -41.30 21.99
C ILE A 439 -31.67 -39.91 21.46
N ASP A 440 -31.28 -38.83 22.16
CA ASP A 440 -31.47 -37.46 21.69
C ASP A 440 -30.39 -37.08 20.68
N LYS A 441 -30.81 -36.85 19.42
CA LYS A 441 -29.94 -36.50 18.29
C LYS A 441 -29.56 -35.01 18.24
N ASN A 442 -30.12 -34.19 19.13
CA ASN A 442 -29.81 -32.77 19.23
C ASN A 442 -28.67 -32.49 20.22
N LEU A 443 -28.17 -33.51 20.94
CA LEU A 443 -27.03 -33.34 21.82
C LEU A 443 -25.79 -32.88 21.05
N ARG A 444 -25.00 -32.02 21.69
CA ARG A 444 -23.73 -31.53 21.13
C ARG A 444 -22.68 -32.63 21.24
N ILE A 445 -22.02 -32.93 20.13
CA ILE A 445 -20.95 -33.92 20.04
C ILE A 445 -19.67 -33.19 19.62
N LEU A 446 -18.57 -33.48 20.31
CA LEU A 446 -17.24 -33.04 19.90
C LEU A 446 -16.47 -34.23 19.32
N ASP A 447 -16.09 -34.12 18.04
CA ASP A 447 -15.24 -35.06 17.33
C ASP A 447 -13.77 -34.64 17.50
N VAL A 448 -13.06 -35.32 18.40
CA VAL A 448 -11.67 -35.03 18.76
C VAL A 448 -10.72 -35.78 17.84
N ALA A 449 -9.71 -35.09 17.30
CA ALA A 449 -8.84 -35.59 16.24
C ALA A 449 -9.67 -36.01 15.01
N ALA A 450 -10.54 -35.10 14.58
CA ALA A 450 -11.55 -35.35 13.55
C ALA A 450 -10.95 -35.76 12.18
N GLY A 451 -9.66 -35.45 11.92
CA GLY A 451 -8.99 -35.77 10.67
C GLY A 451 -9.75 -35.18 9.47
N THR A 452 -10.01 -35.97 8.43
CA THR A 452 -10.83 -35.51 7.28
C THR A 452 -12.34 -35.70 7.46
N GLY A 453 -12.78 -36.06 8.67
CA GLY A 453 -14.17 -36.00 9.09
C GLY A 453 -15.01 -37.24 8.79
N PHE A 454 -14.40 -38.43 8.82
CA PHE A 454 -15.14 -39.68 8.60
C PHE A 454 -16.19 -39.94 9.69
N LEU A 455 -15.86 -39.72 10.97
CA LEU A 455 -16.79 -39.95 12.07
C LEU A 455 -17.98 -38.98 12.02
N GLY A 456 -17.73 -37.68 11.85
CA GLY A 456 -18.80 -36.70 11.70
C GLY A 456 -19.76 -37.01 10.54
N LYS A 457 -19.25 -37.50 9.39
CA LYS A 457 -20.10 -37.92 8.27
C LYS A 457 -21.02 -39.09 8.64
N GLU A 458 -20.50 -40.11 9.33
CA GLU A 458 -21.33 -41.25 9.76
C GLU A 458 -22.35 -40.84 10.83
N LEU A 459 -21.97 -39.98 11.78
CA LEU A 459 -22.89 -39.42 12.78
C LEU A 459 -24.01 -38.60 12.13
N ALA A 460 -23.69 -37.79 11.11
CA ALA A 460 -24.67 -37.01 10.38
C ALA A 460 -25.66 -37.88 9.60
N LYS A 461 -25.20 -38.99 8.99
CA LYS A 461 -26.10 -39.99 8.37
C LYS A 461 -27.07 -40.60 9.38
N LEU A 462 -26.64 -40.76 10.63
CA LEU A 462 -27.45 -41.28 11.73
C LEU A 462 -28.33 -40.21 12.43
N GLY A 463 -28.39 -39.00 11.87
CA GLY A 463 -29.33 -37.95 12.27
C GLY A 463 -28.81 -36.93 13.28
N HIS A 464 -27.54 -37.02 13.69
CA HIS A 464 -26.91 -36.01 14.57
C HIS A 464 -26.58 -34.75 13.78
N LYS A 465 -26.95 -33.57 14.31
CA LYS A 465 -26.80 -32.29 13.60
C LYS A 465 -25.85 -31.30 14.27
N ASN A 466 -25.54 -31.51 15.55
CA ASN A 466 -24.76 -30.58 16.36
C ASN A 466 -23.38 -31.17 16.64
N ILE A 467 -22.56 -31.28 15.59
CA ILE A 467 -21.24 -31.90 15.65
C ILE A 467 -20.19 -30.81 15.50
N ASP A 468 -19.37 -30.61 16.52
CA ASP A 468 -18.19 -29.77 16.48
C ASP A 468 -16.94 -30.65 16.24
N ALA A 469 -15.89 -30.15 15.59
CA ALA A 469 -14.63 -30.87 15.37
C ALA A 469 -13.47 -30.18 16.09
N LEU A 470 -12.52 -30.96 16.60
CA LEU A 470 -11.23 -30.51 17.13
C LEU A 470 -10.12 -31.21 16.33
N GLU A 471 -9.31 -30.45 15.60
CA GLU A 471 -8.25 -30.99 14.74
C GLU A 471 -7.10 -29.98 14.64
N PRO A 472 -5.85 -30.36 15.00
CA PRO A 472 -4.70 -29.45 14.91
C PRO A 472 -4.11 -29.33 13.49
N SER A 473 -4.37 -30.27 12.58
CA SER A 473 -3.78 -30.24 11.24
C SER A 473 -4.53 -29.29 10.30
N ILE A 474 -3.90 -28.18 9.91
CA ILE A 474 -4.44 -27.21 8.94
C ILE A 474 -4.92 -27.87 7.63
N GLY A 475 -4.17 -28.87 7.13
CA GLY A 475 -4.55 -29.60 5.92
C GLY A 475 -5.90 -30.31 6.07
N MET A 476 -6.11 -30.95 7.21
CA MET A 476 -7.34 -31.65 7.56
C MET A 476 -8.48 -30.67 7.86
N ILE A 477 -8.21 -29.60 8.61
CA ILE A 477 -9.17 -28.51 8.88
C ILE A 477 -9.73 -27.92 7.59
N LYS A 478 -8.87 -27.72 6.58
CA LYS A 478 -9.31 -27.21 5.27
C LYS A 478 -10.28 -28.16 4.58
N MET A 479 -10.13 -29.48 4.78
CA MET A 479 -11.07 -30.48 4.29
C MET A 479 -12.35 -30.48 5.12
N LEU A 480 -12.26 -30.44 6.46
CA LEU A 480 -13.40 -30.36 7.37
C LEU A 480 -14.29 -29.15 7.09
N LYS A 481 -13.70 -27.96 6.88
CA LYS A 481 -14.43 -26.73 6.54
C LYS A 481 -15.16 -26.79 5.20
N ARG A 482 -14.76 -27.70 4.29
CA ARG A 482 -15.49 -27.96 3.04
C ARG A 482 -16.66 -28.93 3.23
N LEU A 483 -16.69 -29.66 4.34
CA LEU A 483 -17.79 -30.54 4.69
C LEU A 483 -18.89 -29.71 5.36
N ALA A 484 -20.10 -29.74 4.81
CA ALA A 484 -21.28 -29.15 5.45
C ALA A 484 -21.79 -29.98 6.65
N THR A 485 -20.90 -30.71 7.31
CA THR A 485 -21.21 -31.70 8.36
C THR A 485 -20.99 -31.14 9.75
N TYR A 486 -19.97 -30.29 9.94
CA TYR A 486 -19.58 -29.77 11.25
C TYR A 486 -20.11 -28.35 11.46
N THR A 487 -20.65 -28.10 12.65
CA THR A 487 -21.15 -26.79 13.08
C THR A 487 -19.99 -25.84 13.33
N ARG A 488 -18.93 -26.30 14.00
CA ARG A 488 -17.67 -25.58 14.21
C ARG A 488 -16.47 -26.51 14.06
N VAL A 489 -15.33 -25.92 13.71
CA VAL A 489 -14.04 -26.62 13.61
C VAL A 489 -13.00 -25.83 14.40
N TYR A 490 -12.56 -26.40 15.51
CA TYR A 490 -11.54 -25.90 16.42
C TYR A 490 -10.17 -26.39 15.96
N SER A 491 -9.21 -25.46 15.92
CA SER A 491 -7.83 -25.69 15.49
C SER A 491 -6.93 -25.75 16.72
N ASP A 492 -6.92 -26.87 17.42
CA ASP A 492 -6.31 -26.97 18.74
C ASP A 492 -5.94 -28.43 19.07
N GLN A 493 -5.07 -28.64 20.06
CA GLN A 493 -4.55 -29.95 20.47
C GLN A 493 -4.84 -30.19 21.96
N ILE A 494 -5.18 -31.43 22.32
CA ILE A 494 -5.27 -31.82 23.73
C ILE A 494 -3.86 -31.98 24.31
N ASP A 495 -3.48 -31.07 25.20
CA ASP A 495 -2.26 -31.12 25.99
C ASP A 495 -2.52 -30.91 27.50
N GLU A 496 -1.53 -31.17 28.34
CA GLU A 496 -1.63 -31.04 29.81
C GLU A 496 -1.30 -29.63 30.32
N THR A 497 -0.99 -28.68 29.43
CA THR A 497 -0.32 -27.42 29.75
C THR A 497 -1.11 -26.16 29.38
N GLU A 498 -2.09 -26.26 28.48
CA GLU A 498 -2.89 -25.15 27.97
C GLU A 498 -4.40 -25.44 28.11
N ILE A 499 -5.20 -24.38 28.30
CA ILE A 499 -6.67 -24.48 28.36
C ILE A 499 -7.19 -24.55 26.93
N LEU A 500 -7.95 -25.61 26.62
CA LEU A 500 -8.52 -25.80 25.28
C LEU A 500 -9.42 -24.63 24.87
N SER A 501 -9.31 -24.20 23.61
CA SER A 501 -10.19 -23.20 22.97
C SER A 501 -11.69 -23.50 23.13
N ILE A 502 -12.05 -24.77 23.28
CA ILE A 502 -13.42 -25.25 23.52
C ILE A 502 -13.94 -24.88 24.93
N GLU A 503 -13.04 -24.80 25.92
CA GLU A 503 -13.38 -24.45 27.31
C GLU A 503 -13.44 -22.92 27.53
N ALA A 504 -12.81 -22.14 26.65
CA ALA A 504 -12.82 -20.67 26.70
C ALA A 504 -14.14 -20.04 26.21
N GLY A 505 -15.06 -20.83 25.61
CA GLY A 505 -16.34 -20.34 25.10
C GLY A 505 -16.26 -19.51 23.82
N GLU A 506 -15.16 -19.64 23.06
CA GLU A 506 -14.91 -18.94 21.80
C GLU A 506 -15.57 -19.59 20.57
#